data_AF-A0A968NJR0-F1
#
_entry.id   AF-A0A968NJR0-F1
#
_cell.length_a   1.000
_cell.length_b   1.000
_cell.length_c   1.000
_cell.angle_alpha   90.00
_cell.angle_beta   90.00
_cell.angle_gamma   90.00
#
_symmetry.space_group_name_H-M   'P 1'
#
loop_
_entity.id
_entity.type
_entity.pdbx_description
1 polymer ?
#
loop_
_entity_poly.entity_id
_entity_poly.type
_entity_poly.pdbx_seq_one_letter_code
_entity_poly.pdbx_strand_id
1 'polypeptide(L)' 'MAITPQLQNQLQAKSKDYLAYAENNIWHETITNLVQFRRQNPQDTKINKDWDELLKAVGLQDLAEANVIEEYRLK' A
#
# COMPACT_ATOMS: atom_id res chain seq x y z
N MET A 1 5.73 15.39 -1.86
CA MET A 1 6.16 15.10 -0.47
C MET A 1 6.84 13.74 -0.51
N ALA A 2 8.09 13.68 -0.05
CA ALA A 2 8.99 12.57 -0.33
C ALA A 2 8.68 11.37 0.58
N ILE A 3 8.61 10.20 -0.06
CA ILE A 3 8.57 8.87 0.58
C ILE A 3 9.73 8.79 1.56
N THR A 4 9.47 8.67 2.86
CA THR A 4 10.53 8.54 3.86
C THR A 4 11.14 7.14 3.75
N PRO A 5 12.47 6.99 3.59
CA PRO A 5 13.14 5.69 3.52
C PRO A 5 12.95 4.82 4.78
N GLN A 6 12.52 5.41 5.89
CA GLN A 6 12.12 4.69 7.09
C GLN A 6 10.92 3.76 6.87
N LEU A 7 9.91 4.18 6.10
CA LEU A 7 8.70 3.36 5.91
C LEU A 7 9.01 2.11 5.05
N GLN A 8 9.86 2.27 4.02
CA GLN A 8 10.33 1.14 3.21
C GLN A 8 11.06 0.09 4.04
N ASN A 9 11.99 0.52 4.91
CA ASN A 9 12.71 -0.40 5.77
C ASN A 9 11.80 -1.03 6.83
N GLN A 10 10.79 -0.32 7.34
CA GLN A 10 9.83 -0.89 8.29
C GLN A 10 8.93 -1.96 7.66
N LEU A 11 8.50 -1.77 6.41
CA LEU A 11 7.76 -2.79 5.66
C LEU A 11 8.60 -4.04 5.36
N GLN A 12 9.92 -3.87 5.18
CA GLN A 12 10.82 -4.99 4.94
C GLN A 12 11.27 -5.71 6.22
N ALA A 13 11.36 -4.99 7.35
CA ALA A 13 12.01 -5.48 8.57
C ALA A 13 11.07 -5.88 9.72
N LYS A 14 9.82 -5.42 9.75
CA LYS A 14 8.86 -5.80 10.80
C LYS A 14 7.78 -6.71 10.26
N SER A 15 7.46 -7.74 11.04
CA SER A 15 6.25 -8.55 10.90
C SER A 15 5.08 -7.64 10.51
N LYS A 16 4.46 -7.95 9.38
CA LYS A 16 3.41 -7.18 8.70
C LYS A 16 2.17 -7.01 9.56
N ASP A 17 2.26 -6.19 10.59
CA ASP A 17 1.15 -5.90 11.49
C ASP A 17 0.35 -4.74 10.91
N TYR A 18 -0.37 -5.03 9.82
CA TYR A 18 -1.18 -4.04 9.11
C TYR A 18 -2.26 -3.43 10.01
N LEU A 19 -2.66 -4.15 11.06
CA LEU A 19 -3.52 -3.65 12.14
C LEU A 19 -2.84 -2.52 12.92
N ALA A 20 -1.55 -2.64 13.25
CA ALA A 20 -0.82 -1.56 13.91
C ALA A 20 -0.74 -0.30 13.02
N TYR A 21 -0.68 -0.44 11.70
CA TYR A 21 -0.74 0.72 10.79
C TYR A 21 -2.11 1.40 10.79
N ALA A 22 -3.19 0.62 10.90
CA ALA A 22 -4.55 1.12 11.06
C ALA A 22 -4.70 1.87 12.39
N GLU A 23 -4.29 1.25 13.51
CA GLU A 23 -4.41 1.80 14.86
C GLU A 23 -3.57 3.07 15.08
N ASN A 24 -2.39 3.15 14.44
CA ASN A 24 -1.51 4.33 14.52
C ASN A 24 -1.84 5.38 13.44
N ASN A 25 -2.91 5.19 12.67
CA ASN A 25 -3.37 6.11 11.61
C ASN A 25 -2.33 6.44 10.53
N ILE A 26 -1.30 5.60 10.38
CA ILE A 26 -0.22 5.72 9.39
C ILE A 26 -0.50 4.91 8.12
N TRP A 27 -1.63 4.21 8.08
CA TRP A 27 -2.06 3.40 6.93
C TRP A 27 -2.18 4.21 5.64
N HIS A 28 -2.54 5.50 5.70
CA HIS A 28 -2.63 6.38 4.53
C HIS A 28 -1.27 6.57 3.82
N GLU A 29 -0.20 6.76 4.60
CA GLU A 29 1.17 6.89 4.06
C GLU A 29 1.65 5.56 3.50
N THR A 30 1.33 4.46 4.19
CA THR A 30 1.64 3.10 3.74
C THR A 30 0.95 2.77 2.41
N ILE A 31 -0.34 3.06 2.26
CA ILE A 31 -1.09 2.92 0.99
C ILE A 31 -0.43 3.75 -0.11
N THR A 32 -0.12 5.01 0.16
CA THR A 32 0.50 5.92 -0.82
C THR A 32 1.81 5.33 -1.34
N ASN A 33 2.66 4.81 -0.44
CA ASN A 33 3.92 4.19 -0.80
C ASN A 33 3.73 2.88 -1.56
N LEU A 34 2.82 2.01 -1.12
CA LEU A 34 2.51 0.74 -1.78
C LEU A 34 1.97 0.96 -3.20
N VAL A 35 1.12 1.97 -3.43
CA VAL A 35 0.67 2.34 -4.77
C VAL A 35 1.83 2.76 -5.65
N GLN A 36 2.75 3.60 -5.15
CA GLN A 36 3.92 4.02 -5.93
C GLN A 36 4.80 2.82 -6.31
N PHE A 37 5.04 1.91 -5.38
CA PHE A 37 5.76 0.66 -5.63
C PHE A 37 5.06 -0.25 -6.64
N ARG A 38 3.73 -0.42 -6.51
CA ARG A 38 2.91 -1.20 -7.42
C ARG A 38 2.87 -0.60 -8.82
N ARG A 39 2.86 0.74 -8.95
CA ARG A 39 2.95 1.42 -10.26
C ARG A 39 4.30 1.21 -10.93
N GLN A 40 5.39 1.18 -10.16
CA GLN A 40 6.74 0.93 -10.68
C GLN A 40 6.98 -0.55 -10.99
N ASN A 41 6.37 -1.45 -10.21
CA ASN A 41 6.55 -2.90 -10.31
C ASN A 41 5.19 -3.63 -10.30
N PRO A 42 4.36 -3.47 -11.35
CA PRO A 42 3.00 -4.00 -11.36
C PRO A 42 2.93 -5.54 -11.31
N GLN A 43 4.00 -6.21 -11.76
CA GLN A 43 4.09 -7.67 -11.78
C GLN A 43 4.69 -8.27 -10.49
N ASP A 44 5.09 -7.43 -9.53
CA ASP A 44 5.64 -7.93 -8.27
C ASP A 44 4.50 -8.51 -7.41
N THR A 45 4.50 -9.83 -7.29
CA THR A 45 3.49 -10.60 -6.55
C THR A 45 3.52 -10.33 -5.06
N LYS A 46 4.67 -9.94 -4.50
CA LYS A 46 4.80 -9.56 -3.10
C LYS A 46 4.11 -8.22 -2.86
N ILE A 47 4.34 -7.24 -3.72
CA ILE A 47 3.69 -5.91 -3.63
C ILE A 47 2.17 -6.04 -3.79
N ASN A 48 1.70 -6.87 -4.72
CA ASN A 48 0.26 -7.11 -4.90
C ASN A 48 -0.38 -7.81 -3.68
N LYS A 49 0.33 -8.75 -3.04
CA LYS A 49 -0.13 -9.39 -1.81
C LYS A 49 -0.16 -8.41 -0.63
N ASP A 50 0.88 -7.60 -0.48
CA ASP A 50 0.97 -6.59 0.58
C ASP A 50 -0.14 -5.53 0.45
N TRP A 51 -0.53 -5.19 -0.79
CA TRP A 51 -1.68 -4.32 -1.09
C TRP A 51 -3.00 -4.91 -0.60
N ASP A 52 -3.28 -6.17 -0.95
CA ASP A 52 -4.48 -6.88 -0.54
C ASP A 52 -4.57 -7.01 0.99
N GLU A 53 -3.48 -7.45 1.64
CA GLU A 53 -3.42 -7.64 3.09
C GLU A 53 -3.61 -6.31 3.85
N LEU A 54 -3.00 -5.22 3.38
CA LEU A 54 -3.15 -3.89 3.98
C LEU A 54 -4.60 -3.40 3.88
N LEU A 55 -5.17 -3.43 2.67
CA LEU A 55 -6.53 -2.94 2.44
C LEU A 55 -7.55 -3.75 3.22
N LYS A 56 -7.37 -5.06 3.31
CA LYS A 56 -8.21 -5.92 4.15
C LYS A 56 -8.12 -5.55 5.63
N ALA A 57 -6.92 -5.25 6.13
CA ALA A 57 -6.72 -4.87 7.54
C ALA A 57 -7.37 -3.54 7.91
N VAL A 58 -7.50 -2.60 6.97
CA VAL A 58 -8.18 -1.30 7.18
C VAL A 58 -9.65 -1.29 6.74
N GLY A 59 -10.21 -2.44 6.33
CA GLY A 59 -11.61 -2.53 5.88
C GLY A 59 -11.90 -1.93 4.51
N LEU A 60 -10.87 -1.80 3.66
CA LEU A 60 -10.94 -1.27 2.29
C LEU A 60 -10.78 -2.38 1.23
N GLN A 61 -11.19 -3.61 1.55
CA GLN A 61 -11.00 -4.77 0.67
C GLN A 61 -11.66 -4.57 -0.71
N ASP A 62 -12.78 -3.86 -0.81
CA ASP A 62 -13.42 -3.52 -2.09
C ASP A 62 -12.50 -2.71 -3.04
N LEU A 63 -11.55 -1.96 -2.48
CA LEU A 63 -10.54 -1.22 -3.25
C LEU A 63 -9.34 -2.11 -3.67
N ALA A 64 -9.20 -3.30 -3.08
CA ALA A 64 -8.13 -4.24 -3.44
C ALA A 64 -8.38 -4.86 -4.82
N GLU A 65 -9.65 -5.11 -5.12
CA GLU A 65 -10.13 -5.66 -6.39
C GLU A 65 -10.27 -4.58 -7.48
N ALA A 66 -10.38 -3.31 -7.08
CA ALA A 66 -10.30 -2.21 -8.02
C ALA A 66 -8.92 -2.21 -8.67
N ASN A 67 -8.88 -2.45 -9.99
CA ASN A 67 -7.68 -2.19 -10.78
C ASN A 67 -7.28 -0.73 -10.52
N VAL A 68 -6.17 -0.51 -9.81
CA VAL A 68 -5.58 0.82 -9.55
C VAL A 68 -5.15 1.54 -10.86
N ILE A 69 -5.40 0.90 -12.00
CA ILE A 69 -5.19 1.40 -13.34
C ILE A 69 -6.46 2.09 -13.86
N GLU A 70 -6.84 3.18 -13.23
CA GLU A 70 -7.40 4.29 -14.01
C GLU A 70 -6.60 5.53 -13.60
N GLU A 71 -5.57 5.80 -14.40
CA GLU A 71 -5.02 7.16 -14.50
C GLU A 71 -6.20 8.04 -14.90
N TYR A 72 -6.86 8.66 -13.93
CA TYR A 72 -7.80 9.75 -14.19
C TYR A 72 -6.98 10.89 -14.79
N ARG A 73 -6.74 10.82 -16.10
CA ARG A 73 -6.35 11.97 -16.90
C ARG A 73 -7.55 12.90 -16.90
N LEU A 74 -7.51 13.87 -16.01
CA LEU A 74 -8.23 15.12 -16.22
C LEU A 74 -7.79 15.65 -17.59
N LYS A 75 -8.71 15.62 -18.56
CA LYS A 75 -8.59 16.33 -19.83
C LYS A 75 -8.69 17.83 -19.59
#